data_AF-A0A7C3V811-F1
#
_entry.id   AF-A0A7C3V811-F1
#
_cell.length_a   1.000
_cell.length_b   1.000
_cell.length_c   1.000
_cell.angle_alpha   90.00
_cell.angle_beta   90.00
_cell.angle_gamma   90.00
#
_symmetry.space_group_name_H-M   'P 1'
#
loop_
_entity.id
_entity.type
_entity.pdbx_description
1 polymer ?
#
loop_
_entity_poly.entity_id
_entity_poly.type
_entity_poly.pdbx_seq_one_letter_code
_entity_poly.pdbx_strand_id
1 'polypeptide(L)'
;MKKYYADYILTSAKSSGSSPAFIENGSLVCDKTTGNILSIEKIKKIEKNAIKKKKDPGAPPFKTLMVPGFINAHTHTDITFKPDDKTPRIFSGWVMSLLEKRKSLN
;
A
#
# COMPACT_ATOMS: atom_id res chain seq x y z
N MET A 1 -19.35 2.57 8.61
CA MET A 1 -18.90 2.24 7.24
C MET A 1 -18.28 3.45 6.57
N LYS A 2 -17.26 3.27 5.72
CA LYS A 2 -16.65 4.34 4.91
C LYS A 2 -16.51 3.90 3.46
N LYS A 3 -16.79 4.83 2.54
CA LYS A 3 -16.66 4.62 1.10
C LYS A 3 -15.47 5.41 0.56
N TYR A 4 -14.66 4.76 -0.24
CA TYR A 4 -13.48 5.30 -0.90
C TYR A 4 -13.65 5.22 -2.42
N TYR A 5 -12.99 6.14 -3.13
CA TYR A 5 -13.06 6.27 -4.58
C TYR A 5 -11.65 6.35 -5.17
N ALA A 6 -11.43 5.61 -6.24
CA ALA A 6 -10.18 5.63 -7.00
C ALA A 6 -10.45 5.45 -8.49
N ASP A 7 -9.56 6.01 -9.31
CA ASP A 7 -9.59 5.81 -10.76
C ASP A 7 -9.36 4.34 -11.12
N TYR A 8 -8.55 3.64 -10.30
CA TYR A 8 -8.31 2.20 -10.43
C TYR A 8 -8.26 1.52 -9.07
N ILE A 9 -8.81 0.31 -8.99
CA ILE A 9 -8.67 -0.60 -7.85
C ILE A 9 -8.16 -1.94 -8.36
N LEU A 10 -7.00 -2.37 -7.88
CA LEU A 10 -6.50 -3.73 -8.09
C LEU A 10 -7.18 -4.66 -7.09
N THR A 11 -7.95 -5.60 -7.59
CA THR A 11 -8.52 -6.68 -6.76
C THR A 11 -7.69 -7.91 -7.03
N SER A 12 -7.16 -8.56 -5.99
CA SER A 12 -6.35 -9.77 -6.13
C SER A 12 -7.02 -10.73 -7.11
N ALA A 13 -6.34 -11.10 -8.19
CA ALA A 13 -6.89 -12.00 -9.18
C ALA A 13 -7.27 -13.31 -8.48
N LYS A 14 -8.56 -13.54 -8.25
CA LYS A 14 -9.02 -14.88 -7.84
C LYS A 14 -8.81 -15.78 -9.06
N SER A 15 -8.18 -16.92 -8.84
CA SER A 15 -8.03 -18.03 -9.78
C SER A 15 -9.36 -18.62 -10.29
N SER A 16 -10.51 -18.10 -9.86
CA SER A 16 -11.85 -18.52 -10.25
C SER A 16 -12.62 -17.42 -10.99
N GLY A 17 -12.12 -17.05 -12.17
CA GLY A 17 -12.90 -16.80 -13.40
C GLY A 17 -13.95 -15.70 -13.49
N SER A 18 -14.24 -14.88 -12.47
CA SER A 18 -15.39 -13.94 -12.56
C SER A 18 -15.15 -12.50 -12.10
N SER A 19 -14.00 -12.17 -11.50
CA SER A 19 -13.71 -10.80 -11.05
C SER A 19 -12.54 -10.23 -11.85
N PRO A 20 -12.70 -9.05 -12.49
CA PRO A 20 -11.62 -8.44 -13.23
C PRO A 20 -10.48 -8.12 -12.27
N ALA A 21 -9.24 -8.42 -12.63
CA ALA A 21 -8.06 -8.09 -11.81
C ALA A 21 -7.97 -6.58 -11.49
N PHE A 22 -8.57 -5.75 -12.35
CA PHE A 22 -8.64 -4.30 -12.21
C PHE A 22 -10.05 -3.78 -12.39
N ILE A 23 -10.46 -2.86 -11.51
CA ILE A 23 -11.71 -2.12 -11.60
C ILE A 23 -11.39 -0.65 -11.86
N GLU A 24 -11.76 -0.15 -13.03
CA GLU A 24 -11.70 1.27 -13.35
C GLU A 24 -12.89 2.03 -12.75
N ASN A 25 -12.67 3.27 -12.30
CA ASN A 25 -13.67 4.10 -11.62
C ASN A 25 -14.37 3.32 -10.49
N GLY A 26 -13.58 2.78 -9.58
CA GLY A 26 -14.04 1.88 -8.54
C GLY A 26 -14.48 2.60 -7.27
N SER A 27 -15.41 1.99 -6.55
CA SER A 27 -15.65 2.31 -5.14
C SER A 27 -15.35 1.12 -4.24
N LEU A 28 -14.73 1.40 -3.10
CA LEU A 28 -14.45 0.42 -2.04
C LEU A 28 -15.20 0.83 -0.78
N VAL A 29 -15.99 -0.09 -0.23
CA VAL A 29 -16.70 0.10 1.03
C VAL A 29 -16.01 -0.74 2.11
N CYS A 30 -15.59 -0.09 3.19
CA CYS A 30 -15.01 -0.77 4.34
C CYS A 30 -15.85 -0.55 5.60
N ASP A 31 -15.81 -1.54 6.48
CA ASP A 31 -16.13 -1.31 7.88
C ASP A 31 -14.91 -0.68 8.56
N LYS A 32 -15.12 0.45 9.25
CA LYS A 32 -14.03 1.13 9.97
C LYS A 32 -13.68 0.44 11.28
N THR A 33 -14.62 -0.28 11.87
CA THR A 33 -14.43 -0.91 13.18
C THR A 33 -13.59 -2.18 13.04
N THR A 34 -13.93 -3.03 12.06
CA THR A 34 -13.21 -4.29 11.81
C THR A 34 -12.06 -4.16 10.82
N GLY A 35 -12.03 -3.10 10.01
CA GLY A 35 -11.06 -2.94 8.91
C GLY A 35 -11.39 -3.80 7.68
N ASN A 36 -12.48 -4.58 7.70
CA ASN A 36 -12.85 -5.46 6.61
C ASN A 36 -13.36 -4.70 5.38
N ILE A 37 -12.97 -5.17 4.21
CA ILE A 37 -13.54 -4.72 2.93
C ILE A 37 -14.86 -5.47 2.73
N LEU A 38 -15.95 -4.71 2.63
CA LEU A 38 -17.30 -5.26 2.49
C LEU A 38 -17.69 -5.43 1.02
N SER A 39 -17.35 -4.46 0.17
CA SER A 39 -17.59 -4.54 -1.27
C SER A 39 -16.61 -3.70 -2.08
N ILE A 40 -16.41 -4.12 -3.33
CA ILE A 40 -15.66 -3.40 -4.36
C ILE A 40 -16.48 -3.44 -5.64
N GLU A 41 -16.80 -2.27 -6.20
CA GLU A 41 -17.76 -2.16 -7.30
C GLU A 41 -17.29 -1.15 -8.35
N LYS A 42 -17.59 -1.43 -9.63
CA LYS A 42 -17.40 -0.49 -10.74
C LYS A 42 -18.54 0.53 -10.75
N ILE A 43 -18.22 1.82 -10.77
CA ILE A 43 -19.23 2.88 -10.85
C ILE A 43 -19.70 3.01 -12.31
N LYS A 44 -20.92 2.55 -12.62
CA LYS A 44 -21.50 2.60 -13.98
C LYS A 44 -22.01 3.99 -14.37
N LYS A 45 -22.53 4.75 -13.41
CA LYS A 45 -22.94 6.15 -13.59
C LYS A 45 -22.18 6.97 -12.56
N ILE A 46 -21.28 7.81 -13.05
CA ILE A 46 -20.60 8.80 -12.21
C ILE A 46 -21.71 9.70 -11.66
N GLU A 47 -22.05 9.57 -10.38
CA GLU A 47 -22.75 10.64 -9.70
C GLU A 47 -21.88 11.88 -9.88
N LYS A 48 -22.38 12.86 -10.65
CA LYS A 48 -21.64 14.07 -11.06
C LYS A 48 -21.02 14.84 -9.86
N ASN A 49 -21.43 14.52 -8.63
CA ASN A 49 -20.97 15.14 -7.40
C ASN A 49 -19.89 14.33 -6.65
N ALA A 50 -19.71 13.03 -6.92
CA ALA A 50 -18.74 12.19 -6.20
C ALA A 50 -17.29 12.40 -6.68
N ILE A 51 -17.10 12.65 -7.99
CA ILE A 51 -15.78 12.93 -8.59
C ILE A 51 -15.43 14.43 -8.52
N LYS A 52 -16.44 15.31 -8.44
CA LYS A 52 -16.22 16.77 -8.38
C LYS A 52 -15.48 17.24 -7.13
N LYS A 53 -15.49 16.47 -6.02
CA LYS A 53 -14.73 16.81 -4.81
C LYS A 53 -13.19 16.67 -4.94
N LYS A 54 -12.68 16.20 -6.10
CA LYS A 54 -11.24 16.06 -6.36
C LYS A 54 -10.65 17.05 -7.38
N LYS A 55 -11.45 17.94 -7.97
CA LYS A 55 -10.89 18.99 -8.84
C LYS A 55 -10.52 20.22 -8.01
N ASP A 56 -9.42 20.11 -7.27
CA ASP A 56 -8.64 21.29 -6.93
C ASP A 56 -8.03 21.80 -8.24
N PRO A 57 -8.32 23.03 -8.69
CA PRO A 57 -7.90 23.53 -10.01
C PRO A 57 -6.38 23.63 -10.19
N GLY A 58 -5.57 23.43 -9.14
CA GLY A 58 -4.11 23.41 -9.18
C GLY A 58 -3.45 22.03 -8.98
N ALA A 59 -4.23 20.95 -8.79
CA ALA A 59 -3.65 19.63 -8.60
C ALA A 59 -3.24 18.98 -9.96
N PRO A 60 -2.01 18.46 -10.10
CA PRO A 60 -1.60 17.73 -11.30
C PRO A 60 -2.54 16.56 -11.62
N PRO A 61 -2.65 16.14 -12.91
CA PRO A 61 -3.65 15.17 -13.39
C PRO A 61 -3.31 13.72 -13.00
N PHE A 62 -2.94 13.47 -11.75
CA PHE A 62 -2.59 12.15 -11.28
C PHE A 62 -3.85 11.31 -11.05
N LYS A 63 -3.89 10.14 -11.67
CA LYS A 63 -4.90 9.12 -11.40
C LYS A 63 -4.56 8.40 -10.10
N THR A 64 -5.57 8.13 -9.28
CA THR A 64 -5.44 7.39 -8.02
C THR A 64 -5.58 5.90 -8.27
N LEU A 65 -4.60 5.11 -7.82
CA LEU A 65 -4.63 3.65 -7.81
C LEU A 65 -4.70 3.13 -6.37
N MET A 66 -5.68 2.27 -6.08
CA MET A 66 -5.73 1.49 -4.84
C MET A 66 -5.26 0.07 -5.09
N VAL A 67 -4.36 -0.40 -4.25
CA VAL A 67 -3.84 -1.78 -4.26
C VAL A 67 -3.92 -2.36 -2.84
N PRO A 68 -3.95 -3.70 -2.69
CA PRO A 68 -3.70 -4.32 -1.40
C PRO A 68 -2.36 -3.84 -0.83
N GLY A 69 -2.30 -3.66 0.49
CA GLY A 69 -1.03 -3.35 1.16
C GLY A 69 -0.01 -4.46 0.93
N PHE A 70 1.23 -4.09 0.67
CA PHE A 70 2.31 -5.07 0.54
C PHE A 70 2.66 -5.66 1.90
N ILE A 71 2.71 -6.98 1.98
CA ILE A 71 3.19 -7.69 3.16
C ILE A 71 4.68 -7.96 2.96
N ASN A 72 5.51 -7.40 3.85
CA ASN A 72 6.91 -7.78 3.90
C ASN A 72 7.04 -9.13 4.62
N ALA A 73 7.26 -10.20 3.86
CA ALA A 73 7.31 -11.57 4.38
C ALA A 73 8.52 -11.82 5.29
N HIS A 74 9.56 -10.99 5.22
CA HIS A 74 10.77 -11.19 5.99
C HIS A 74 11.46 -9.86 6.30
N THR A 75 11.51 -9.51 7.59
CA THR A 75 12.24 -8.34 8.07
C THR A 75 12.77 -8.60 9.48
N HIS A 76 13.97 -8.09 9.74
CA HIS A 76 14.59 -8.06 11.06
C HIS A 76 14.46 -6.66 11.63
N THR A 77 13.31 -6.32 12.22
CA THR A 77 13.03 -4.98 12.77
C THR A 77 13.87 -4.67 14.02
N ASP A 78 14.39 -5.69 14.69
CA ASP A 78 15.30 -5.63 15.82
C ASP A 78 16.75 -5.28 15.40
N ILE A 79 17.08 -5.47 14.12
CA ILE A 79 18.43 -5.26 13.56
C ILE A 79 18.42 -4.14 12.49
N THR A 80 17.27 -3.52 12.21
CA THR A 80 17.19 -2.42 11.25
C THR A 80 17.88 -1.17 11.78
N PHE A 81 19.14 -0.97 11.40
CA PHE A 81 19.77 0.33 11.39
C PHE A 81 19.69 0.92 9.98
N LYS A 82 19.44 2.22 9.90
CA LYS A 82 19.50 2.92 8.62
C LYS A 82 20.94 2.84 8.10
N PRO A 83 21.18 2.32 6.89
CA PRO A 83 22.52 2.32 6.33
C PRO A 83 22.98 3.77 6.14
N ASP A 84 24.25 3.99 6.44
CA ASP A 84 24.98 5.25 6.28
C ASP A 84 26.28 5.02 5.49
N ASP A 85 27.05 6.08 5.28
CA ASP A 85 28.31 6.01 4.53
C ASP A 85 29.38 5.12 5.21
N LYS A 86 29.18 4.76 6.49
CA LYS A 86 30.07 3.89 7.27
C LYS A 86 29.60 2.43 7.27
N THR A 87 28.43 2.14 6.71
CA THR A 87 27.88 0.79 6.69
C THR A 87 28.69 -0.11 5.74
N PRO A 88 29.29 -1.22 6.23
CA PRO A 88 30.11 -2.06 5.38
C PRO A 88 29.30 -2.66 4.22
N ARG A 89 29.86 -2.59 3.02
CA ARG A 89 29.24 -3.17 1.81
C ARG A 89 29.51 -4.66 1.65
N ILE A 90 30.52 -5.18 2.34
CA ILE A 90 30.86 -6.60 2.38
C ILE A 90 30.02 -7.23 3.50
N PHE A 91 29.27 -8.29 3.18
CA PHE A 91 28.36 -8.95 4.10
C PHE A 91 29.03 -9.35 5.44
N SER A 92 30.21 -9.96 5.39
CA SER A 92 30.94 -10.33 6.61
C SER A 92 31.32 -9.11 7.46
N GLY A 93 31.74 -8.01 6.83
CA GLY A 93 32.00 -6.75 7.53
C GLY A 93 30.75 -6.17 8.18
N TRP A 94 29.60 -6.27 7.51
CA TRP A 94 28.31 -5.83 8.04
C TRP A 94 27.86 -6.69 9.23
N VAL A 95 28.07 -8.01 9.18
CA VAL A 95 27.80 -8.91 10.30
C VAL A 95 28.70 -8.57 11.50
N MET A 96 29.99 -8.31 11.27
CA MET A 96 30.91 -7.94 12.35
C MET A 96 30.53 -6.60 13.00
N SER A 97 30.20 -5.58 12.20
CA SER A 97 29.77 -4.28 12.74
C SER A 97 28.48 -4.39 13.56
N LEU A 98 27.59 -5.31 13.20
CA LEU A 98 26.41 -5.64 13.98
C LEU A 98 26.73 -6.28 15.34
N LEU A 99 27.66 -7.25 15.35
CA LEU A 99 28.10 -7.91 16.57
C LEU A 99 28.77 -6.92 17.54
N GLU A 100 29.63 -6.03 17.02
CA GLU A 100 30.26 -4.97 17.81
C GLU A 100 29.22 -4.02 18.41
N LYS A 101 28.24 -3.58 17.61
CA LYS A 101 27.18 -2.69 18.09
C LYS A 101 26.33 -3.33 19.19
N ARG A 102 26.02 -4.62 19.09
CA ARG A 102 25.33 -5.35 20.17
C ARG A 102 26.15 -5.42 21.46
N LYS A 103 27.47 -5.56 21.38
CA LYS A 103 28.33 -5.53 22.58
C LYS A 103 28.27 -4.20 23.32
N SER A 104 28.14 -3.08 22.61
CA SER A 104 28.07 -1.74 23.24
C SER A 104 26.73 -1.41 23.90
N LEU A 105 25.70 -2.23 23.69
CA LEU A 105 24.35 -2.01 24.22
C LEU A 105 24.04 -2.87 25.47
N ASN A 106 24.94 -3.80 25.82
CA ASN A 106 24.89 -4.63 27.03
C ASN A 106 25.94 -4.16 28.04
#